data_AF-A0A8J6QDD5-F1
#
_entry.id   AF-A0A8J6QDD5-F1
#
_cell.length_a   1.000
_cell.length_b   1.000
_cell.length_c   1.000
_cell.angle_alpha   90.00
_cell.angle_beta   90.00
_cell.angle_gamma   90.00
#
_symmetry.space_group_name_H-M   'P 1'
#
loop_
_entity.id
_entity.type
_entity.pdbx_description
1 polymer ?
#
loop_
_entity_poly.entity_id
_entity_poly.type
_entity_poly.pdbx_seq_one_letter_code
_entity_poly.pdbx_strand_id
1 'polypeptide(L)' 'MSRCTLVIVIQSRASGELVWRDEVSRSNHVKASMTAKAKARVTGRVYRLVDRDGLVLEQICC' A
#
# COMPACT_ATOMS: atom_id res chain seq x y z
N MET A 1 -1.93 28.16 -3.73
CA MET A 1 -2.05 26.80 -4.33
C MET A 1 -1.70 25.78 -3.26
N SER A 2 -2.70 25.19 -2.60
CA SER A 2 -2.47 24.15 -1.59
C SER A 2 -1.92 22.90 -2.28
N ARG A 3 -0.69 22.51 -1.94
CA ARG A 3 -0.13 21.24 -2.38
C ARG A 3 -0.90 20.13 -1.67
N CYS A 4 -1.89 19.55 -2.34
CA CYS A 4 -2.48 18.27 -1.93
C CYS A 4 -1.37 17.22 -2.04
N THR A 5 -0.62 17.03 -0.96
CA THR A 5 0.35 15.94 -0.89
C THR A 5 -0.43 14.64 -0.94
N LEU A 6 -0.31 13.90 -2.05
CA LEU A 6 -0.91 12.58 -2.24
C LEU A 6 -0.26 11.60 -1.26
N VAL A 7 -0.87 11.43 -0.08
CA VAL A 7 -0.42 10.43 0.90
C VAL A 7 -1.06 9.09 0.53
N ILE A 8 -0.21 8.12 0.24
CA ILE A 8 -0.59 6.74 -0.05
C ILE A 8 -0.08 5.87 1.08
N VAL A 9 -1.01 5.21 1.76
CA VAL A 9 -0.74 4.22 2.80
C VAL A 9 -0.58 2.86 2.13
N ILE A 10 0.56 2.22 2.38
CA ILE A 10 0.76 0.82 2.04
C ILE A 10 0.19 0.00 3.19
N GLN A 11 -0.75 -0.87 2.88
CA GLN A 11 -1.31 -1.83 3.82
C GLN A 11 -0.90 -3.25 3.44
N SER A 12 -0.75 -4.12 4.43
CA SER A 12 -0.45 -5.53 4.25
C SER A 12 -1.43 -6.41 5.03
N ARG A 13 -1.59 -7.64 4.57
CA ARG A 13 -2.22 -8.72 5.33
C ARG A 13 -1.64 -10.07 4.93
N ALA A 14 -1.61 -11.03 5.85
CA ALA A 14 -1.31 -12.41 5.50
C ALA A 14 -2.46 -13.06 4.72
N SER A 15 -2.15 -14.14 4.01
CA SER A 15 -3.19 -14.94 3.35
C SER A 15 -4.14 -15.50 4.41
N GLY A 16 -5.44 -15.23 4.26
CA GLY A 16 -6.48 -15.63 5.22
C GLY A 16 -6.78 -14.62 6.33
N GLU A 17 -5.97 -13.56 6.51
CA GLU A 17 -6.33 -12.49 7.45
C GLU A 17 -7.42 -11.58 6.86
N LEU A 18 -8.39 -11.18 7.69
CA LEU A 18 -9.44 -10.23 7.30
C LEU A 18 -9.02 -8.77 7.48
N VAL A 19 -8.06 -8.54 8.39
CA VAL A 19 -7.64 -7.20 8.80
C VAL A 19 -6.42 -6.76 8.00
N TRP A 20 -6.50 -5.54 7.46
CA TRP A 20 -5.37 -4.86 6.84
C TRP A 20 -4.59 -4.09 7.90
N ARG A 21 -3.25 -4.14 7.82
CA ARG A 21 -2.36 -3.40 8.72
C ARG A 21 -1.60 -2.34 7.95
N ASP A 22 -1.53 -1.14 8.49
CA ASP A 22 -0.72 -0.06 7.95
C ASP A 22 0.77 -0.37 8.13
N GLU A 23 1.54 -0.23 7.07
CA GLU A 23 2.98 -0.52 7.06
C GLU A 23 3.80 0.76 6.95
N VAL A 24 3.54 1.55 5.92
CA VAL A 24 4.30 2.74 5.60
C VAL A 24 3.51 3.66 4.69
N SER A 25 3.71 4.97 4.82
CA SER A 25 3.14 5.97 3.91
C SER A 25 4.18 6.48 2.90
N ARG A 26 3.70 6.84 1.71
CA ARG A 26 4.50 7.40 0.61
C ARG A 26 3.73 8.54 -0.05
N SER A 27 4.46 9.55 -0.51
CA SER A 27 3.89 10.72 -1.20
C SER A 27 3.71 10.52 -2.72
N ASN A 28 3.98 9.32 -3.23
CA ASN A 28 3.99 9.02 -4.67
C ASN A 28 3.60 7.56 -4.91
N HIS A 29 2.65 7.34 -5.82
CA HIS A 29 2.15 6.03 -6.23
C HIS A 29 3.25 5.09 -6.73
N VAL A 30 4.17 5.58 -7.56
CA VAL A 30 5.25 4.74 -8.12
C VAL A 30 6.14 4.21 -7.00
N LYS A 31 6.53 5.07 -6.05
CA LYS A 31 7.35 4.65 -4.90
C LYS A 31 6.58 3.68 -3.99
N ALA A 32 5.28 3.92 -3.80
CA ALA A 32 4.42 3.04 -3.02
C ALA A 32 4.30 1.65 -3.66
N SER A 33 4.00 1.60 -4.97
CA SER A 33 3.86 0.37 -5.76
C SER A 33 5.16 -0.45 -5.78
N MET A 34 6.32 0.19 -6.03
CA MET A 34 7.61 -0.51 -5.98
C MET A 34 7.92 -1.07 -4.59
N THR A 35 7.64 -0.31 -3.53
CA THR A 35 7.85 -0.75 -2.13
C THR A 35 6.97 -1.96 -1.82
N ALA A 36 5.68 -1.90 -2.17
CA ALA A 36 4.73 -2.97 -1.95
C ALA A 36 5.08 -4.23 -2.76
N LYS A 37 5.49 -4.10 -4.03
CA LYS A 37 5.95 -5.23 -4.86
C LYS A 37 7.19 -5.90 -4.28
N ALA A 38 8.18 -5.11 -3.85
CA ALA A 38 9.37 -5.65 -3.21
C ALA A 38 9.03 -6.40 -1.92
N LYS A 39 8.18 -5.83 -1.06
CA LYS A 39 7.74 -6.48 0.18
C LYS A 39 6.88 -7.72 -0.07
N ALA A 40 5.97 -7.71 -1.06
CA ALA A 40 5.15 -8.85 -1.44
C ALA A 40 6.00 -10.07 -1.78
N ARG A 41 7.03 -9.88 -2.61
CA ARG A 41 7.97 -10.94 -2.98
C ARG A 41 8.74 -11.54 -1.80
N VAL A 42 9.11 -10.71 -0.82
CA VAL A 42 9.89 -11.17 0.35
C VAL A 42 9.01 -11.84 1.41
N THR A 43 7.79 -11.35 1.60
CA THR A 43 6.94 -11.76 2.74
C THR A 43 5.84 -12.75 2.37
N GLY A 44 5.53 -12.91 1.07
CA GLY A 44 4.38 -13.70 0.61
C GLY A 44 3.02 -13.13 1.02
N ARG A 45 2.99 -11.90 1.56
CA ARG A 45 1.77 -11.20 1.96
C ARG A 45 1.12 -10.49 0.78
N VAL A 46 -0.18 -10.24 0.91
CA VAL A 46 -0.91 -9.37 -0.02
C VAL A 46 -0.77 -7.93 0.47
N TYR A 47 -0.44 -7.03 -0.46
CA TYR A 47 -0.34 -5.61 -0.20
C TYR A 47 -1.42 -4.85 -0.96
N ARG A 48 -1.79 -3.68 -0.46
CA ARG A 48 -2.60 -2.72 -1.21
C ARG A 48 -2.13 -1.30 -0.94
N LEU A 49 -2.37 -0.44 -1.92
CA LEU A 49 -2.15 0.99 -1.83
C LEU A 49 -3.49 1.65 -1.56
N VAL A 50 -3.55 2.50 -0.55
CA VAL A 50 -4.77 3.20 -0.14
C VAL A 50 -4.47 4.69 -0.07
N ASP A 51 -5.36 5.53 -0.58
CA ASP A 51 -5.25 6.97 -0.36
C ASP A 51 -5.69 7.38 1.06
N ARG A 52 -5.65 8.68 1.34
CA ARG A 52 -6.05 9.25 2.63
C ARG A 52 -7.54 9.05 2.95
N ASP A 53 -8.37 8.85 1.93
CA ASP A 53 -9.82 8.74 2.03
C ASP A 53 -10.25 7.27 2.14
N GLY A 54 -9.28 6.34 2.20
CA GLY A 54 -9.51 4.91 2.32
C GLY A 54 -9.76 4.22 0.98
N LEU A 55 -9.63 4.93 -0.15
CA LEU A 55 -9.84 4.37 -1.47
C LEU A 55 -8.65 3.48 -1.85
N VAL A 56 -8.96 2.25 -2.27
CA VAL A 56 -7.95 1.32 -2.76
C VAL A 56 -7.52 1.73 -4.18
N LEU A 57 -6.25 2.07 -4.34
CA LEU A 57 -5.64 2.49 -5.60
C LEU A 57 -5.10 1.31 -6.41
N GLU A 58 -4.42 0.37 -5.74
CA GLU A 58 -3.80 -0.81 -6.35
C GLU A 58 -3.76 -1.95 -5.34
N GLN A 59 -4.03 -3.19 -5.77
CA GLN A 59 -3.77 -4.40 -4.97
C GLN A 59 -2.60 -5.17 -5.60
N ILE A 60 -1.67 -5.61 -4.76
CA ILE A 60 -0.41 -6.22 -5.15
C ILE A 60 -0.31 -7.57 -4.48
N CYS A 61 -0.36 -8.62 -5.30
CA CYS A 61 -0.07 -10.00 -4.93
C CYS A 61 1.28 -10.40 -5.55
N CYS A 62 2.02 -11.27 -4.87
CA CYS A 62 3.18 -11.95 -5.44
C CYS A 62 2.78 -12.91 -6.56
#